data_AF-A0A2V9P6S9-F1
#
_entry.id   AF-A0A2V9P6S9-F1
#
_cell.length_a   1.000
_cell.length_b   1.000
_cell.length_c   1.000
_cell.angle_alpha   90.00
_cell.angle_beta   90.00
_cell.angle_gamma   90.00
#
_symmetry.space_group_name_H-M   'P 1'
#
loop_
_entity.id
_entity.type
_entity.pdbx_description
1 polymer ?
#
loop_
_entity_poly.entity_id
_entity_poly.type
_entity_poly.pdbx_seq_one_letter_code
_entity_poly.pdbx_strand_id
1 'polypeptide(L)'
;MIPFATSQTKNAASAAPTALERAATLAENGRCTEALPLLKKSLRQALDKDLQKRAGLDGLHCAMTHNAPYESLIFLDVLSRDFPRDPEVLYASTHAFSDLSLLTSQQLAREAPFSYQVHLLNAEALEI
;
A
#
# COMPACT_ATOMS: atom_id res chain seq x y z
N MET A 1 40.65 7.43 -47.49
CA MET A 1 40.58 7.74 -46.04
C MET A 1 39.19 8.25 -45.73
N ILE A 2 38.36 7.42 -45.08
CA ILE A 2 37.00 7.78 -44.65
C ILE A 2 37.07 7.97 -43.14
N PRO A 3 36.64 9.11 -42.56
CA PRO A 3 36.66 9.27 -41.12
C PRO A 3 35.44 8.53 -40.53
N PHE A 4 35.70 7.67 -39.55
CA PHE A 4 34.66 7.08 -38.71
C PHE A 4 34.14 8.16 -37.75
N ALA A 5 32.85 8.47 -37.85
CA ALA A 5 32.14 9.24 -36.82
C ALA A 5 31.84 8.30 -35.63
N THR A 6 32.40 8.62 -34.46
CA THR A 6 32.08 7.97 -33.20
C THR A 6 30.72 8.47 -32.70
N SER A 7 29.72 7.60 -32.77
CA SER A 7 28.43 7.80 -32.11
C SER A 7 28.62 7.81 -30.60
N GLN A 8 28.37 8.95 -29.97
CA GLN A 8 28.32 9.07 -28.52
C GLN A 8 27.14 8.25 -27.99
N THR A 9 27.44 7.12 -27.34
CA THR A 9 26.51 6.45 -26.43
C THR A 9 26.17 7.42 -25.31
N LYS A 10 24.91 7.90 -25.29
CA LYS A 10 24.33 8.57 -24.13
C LYS A 10 24.42 7.60 -22.96
N ASN A 11 25.41 7.80 -22.10
CA ASN A 11 25.46 7.22 -20.77
C ASN A 11 24.16 7.62 -20.06
N ALA A 12 23.23 6.68 -19.94
CA ALA A 12 22.18 6.75 -18.93
C ALA A 12 22.89 6.62 -17.57
N ALA A 13 23.44 7.74 -17.09
CA ALA A 13 23.91 7.84 -15.73
C ALA A 13 22.73 7.48 -14.84
N SER A 14 22.89 6.41 -14.06
CA SER A 14 21.93 5.95 -13.06
C SER A 14 21.66 7.09 -12.10
N ALA A 15 20.57 7.84 -12.34
CA ALA A 15 20.09 8.83 -11.40
C ALA A 15 19.88 8.13 -10.05
N ALA A 16 20.35 8.75 -8.97
CA ALA A 16 20.17 8.19 -7.65
C ALA A 16 18.66 7.98 -7.40
N PRO A 17 18.25 6.82 -6.85
CA PRO A 17 16.84 6.52 -6.72
C PRO A 17 16.13 7.59 -5.90
N THR A 18 14.87 7.87 -6.24
CA THR A 18 14.07 8.83 -5.48
C THR A 18 13.86 8.33 -4.04
N ALA A 19 13.47 9.23 -3.13
CA ALA A 19 13.15 8.81 -1.75
C ALA A 19 12.04 7.75 -1.71
N LEU A 20 11.07 7.86 -2.64
CA LEU A 20 9.97 6.91 -2.78
C LEU A 20 10.44 5.55 -3.33
N GLU A 21 11.31 5.54 -4.35
CA GLU A 21 11.91 4.30 -4.85
C GLU A 21 12.67 3.55 -3.77
N ARG A 22 13.51 4.26 -2.98
CA ARG A 22 14.22 3.62 -1.86
C ARG A 22 13.25 3.04 -0.84
N ALA A 23 12.16 3.75 -0.55
CA ALA A 23 11.16 3.31 0.41
C ALA A 23 10.40 2.07 -0.09
N ALA A 24 10.03 2.03 -1.38
CA ALA A 24 9.41 0.86 -2.01
C ALA A 24 10.36 -0.34 -1.94
N THR A 25 11.63 -0.16 -2.33
CA THR A 25 12.64 -1.24 -2.23
C THR A 25 12.84 -1.74 -0.80
N LEU A 26 12.75 -0.88 0.23
CA LEU A 26 12.80 -1.35 1.62
C LEU A 26 11.60 -2.25 1.95
N ALA A 27 10.39 -1.87 1.54
CA ALA A 27 9.19 -2.66 1.77
C ALA A 27 9.22 -3.99 1.02
N GLU A 28 9.61 -3.97 -0.26
CA GLU A 28 9.79 -5.16 -1.10
C GLU A 28 10.79 -6.16 -0.51
N ASN A 29 11.81 -5.67 0.23
CA ASN A 29 12.78 -6.51 0.96
C ASN A 29 12.32 -6.89 2.39
N GLY A 30 11.06 -6.64 2.75
CA GLY A 30 10.49 -6.98 4.05
C GLY A 30 10.88 -6.04 5.20
N ARG A 31 11.58 -4.93 4.93
CA ARG A 31 12.00 -3.93 5.95
C ARG A 31 10.89 -2.93 6.23
N CYS A 32 9.71 -3.44 6.57
CA CYS A 32 8.49 -2.64 6.72
C CYS A 32 8.60 -1.53 7.77
N THR A 33 9.27 -1.77 8.90
CA THR A 33 9.49 -0.76 9.95
C THR A 33 10.21 0.49 9.43
N GLU A 34 11.16 0.31 8.49
CA GLU A 34 11.93 1.41 7.90
C GLU A 34 11.22 2.01 6.69
N ALA A 35 10.51 1.18 5.92
CA ALA A 35 9.81 1.60 4.72
C ALA A 35 8.59 2.48 5.02
N LEU A 36 7.73 2.06 5.96
CA LEU A 36 6.45 2.70 6.26
C LEU A 36 6.52 4.22 6.48
N PRO A 37 7.41 4.77 7.34
CA PRO A 37 7.47 6.22 7.54
C PRO A 37 7.89 6.97 6.28
N LEU A 38 8.77 6.39 5.46
CA LEU A 38 9.24 7.00 4.21
C LEU A 38 8.16 6.97 3.13
N LEU A 39 7.47 5.82 3.00
CA LEU A 39 6.35 5.63 2.08
C LEU A 39 5.24 6.64 2.38
N LYS A 40 4.77 6.73 3.63
CA LYS A 40 3.70 7.68 4.02
C LYS A 40 4.03 9.13 3.66
N LYS A 41 5.29 9.53 3.85
CA LYS A 41 5.74 10.91 3.61
C LYS A 41 5.80 11.27 2.12
N SER A 42 6.20 10.33 1.29
CA SER A 42 6.57 10.61 -0.11
C SER A 42 5.53 10.17 -1.13
N LEU A 43 4.66 9.22 -0.80
CA LEU A 43 3.73 8.59 -1.75
C LEU A 43 2.78 9.57 -2.43
N ARG A 44 2.21 10.53 -1.69
CA ARG A 44 1.27 11.54 -2.25
C ARG A 44 1.94 12.52 -3.21
N GLN A 45 3.27 12.62 -3.19
CA GLN A 45 4.05 13.54 -4.00
C GLN A 45 4.67 12.85 -5.23
N ALA A 46 4.38 11.56 -5.43
CA ALA A 46 4.89 10.78 -6.55
C ALA A 46 4.41 11.36 -7.89
N LEU A 47 5.35 11.63 -8.80
CA LEU A 47 5.04 12.07 -10.16
C LEU A 47 4.86 10.89 -11.12
N ASP A 48 5.62 9.82 -10.91
CA ASP A 48 5.51 8.56 -11.63
C ASP A 48 4.36 7.74 -11.03
N LYS A 49 3.33 7.48 -11.85
CA LYS A 49 2.13 6.75 -11.44
C LYS A 49 2.37 5.26 -11.24
N ASP A 50 3.27 4.64 -11.99
CA ASP A 50 3.59 3.23 -11.80
C ASP A 50 4.35 3.02 -10.49
N LEU A 51 5.31 3.91 -10.20
CA LEU A 51 5.99 3.93 -8.91
C LEU A 51 5.03 4.24 -7.76
N GLN A 52 4.12 5.19 -7.93
CA GLN A 52 3.11 5.53 -6.91
C GLN A 52 2.22 4.32 -6.60
N LYS A 53 1.75 3.60 -7.63
CA LYS A 53 0.94 2.40 -7.44
C LYS A 53 1.72 1.34 -6.69
N ARG A 54 2.93 0.99 -7.17
CA ARG A 54 3.79 -0.04 -6.56
C ARG A 54 4.08 0.27 -5.09
N ALA A 55 4.60 1.46 -4.81
CA ALA A 55 4.92 1.89 -3.45
C ALA A 55 3.69 1.97 -2.54
N GLY A 56 2.51 2.31 -3.10
CA GLY A 56 1.25 2.29 -2.37
C GLY A 56 0.83 0.88 -1.97
N LEU A 57 0.94 -0.09 -2.89
CA LEU A 57 0.65 -1.51 -2.62
C LEU A 57 1.65 -2.11 -1.63
N ASP A 58 2.94 -1.78 -1.75
CA ASP A 58 3.98 -2.20 -0.81
C ASP A 58 3.71 -1.66 0.60
N GLY A 59 3.32 -0.38 0.70
CA GLY A 59 2.96 0.26 1.95
C GLY A 59 1.71 -0.35 2.58
N LEU A 60 0.68 -0.63 1.77
CA LEU A 60 -0.52 -1.35 2.18
C LEU A 60 -0.17 -2.71 2.77
N HIS A 61 0.63 -3.51 2.05
CA HIS A 61 1.06 -4.83 2.49
C HIS A 61 1.85 -4.78 3.80
N CYS A 62 2.83 -3.87 3.88
CA CYS A 62 3.64 -3.70 5.09
C CYS A 62 2.80 -3.27 6.31
N ALA A 63 1.84 -2.35 6.14
CA ALA A 63 0.98 -1.92 7.24
C ALA A 63 0.10 -3.06 7.77
N MET A 64 -0.47 -3.86 6.85
CA MET A 64 -1.35 -4.97 7.21
C MET A 64 -0.60 -6.13 7.87
N THR A 65 0.65 -6.39 7.48
CA THR A 65 1.44 -7.53 8.00
C THR A 65 2.29 -7.21 9.24
N HIS A 66 2.56 -5.93 9.53
CA HIS A 66 3.48 -5.52 10.60
C HIS A 66 2.77 -4.92 11.84
N ASN A 67 1.63 -5.48 12.25
CA ASN A 67 0.87 -5.11 13.45
C ASN A 67 0.49 -3.60 13.53
N ALA A 68 0.33 -2.96 12.37
CA ALA A 68 -0.09 -1.57 12.25
C ALA A 68 -1.26 -1.43 11.25
N PRO A 69 -2.33 -2.25 11.36
CA PRO A 69 -3.32 -2.40 10.30
C PRO A 69 -4.03 -1.09 9.95
N TYR A 70 -4.31 -0.21 10.92
CA TYR A 70 -4.95 1.09 10.66
C TYR A 70 -4.06 2.08 9.89
N GLU A 71 -2.74 1.88 9.86
CA GLU A 71 -1.86 2.70 9.03
C GLU A 71 -2.03 2.42 7.54
N SER A 72 -2.64 1.29 7.18
CA SER A 72 -3.02 0.94 5.81
C SER A 72 -3.95 1.97 5.16
N LEU A 73 -4.77 2.67 5.97
CA LEU A 73 -5.76 3.63 5.49
C LEU A 73 -5.13 4.78 4.69
N ILE A 74 -3.89 5.18 5.02
CA ILE A 74 -3.16 6.21 4.28
C ILE A 74 -2.84 5.73 2.86
N PHE A 75 -2.50 4.45 2.71
CA PHE A 75 -2.21 3.84 1.41
C PHE A 75 -3.49 3.60 0.62
N LEU A 76 -4.54 3.08 1.28
CA LEU A 76 -5.85 2.86 0.69
C LEU A 76 -6.47 4.16 0.15
N ASP A 77 -6.30 5.29 0.85
CA ASP A 77 -6.75 6.62 0.39
C ASP A 77 -6.09 7.00 -0.95
N VAL A 78 -4.76 6.87 -1.05
CA VAL A 78 -4.04 7.18 -2.30
C VAL A 78 -4.43 6.22 -3.41
N LEU A 79 -4.40 4.92 -3.14
CA LEU A 79 -4.68 3.89 -4.13
C LEU A 79 -6.11 3.99 -4.67
N SER A 80 -7.09 4.12 -3.78
CA SER A 80 -8.51 4.19 -4.17
C SER A 80 -8.83 5.46 -4.96
N ARG A 81 -8.18 6.57 -4.65
CA ARG A 81 -8.41 7.86 -5.34
C ARG A 81 -7.71 7.94 -6.68
N ASP A 82 -6.44 7.54 -6.73
CA ASP A 82 -5.59 7.76 -7.91
C ASP A 82 -5.67 6.58 -8.90
N PHE A 83 -6.11 5.39 -8.46
CA PHE A 83 -6.22 4.17 -9.27
C PHE A 83 -7.59 3.45 -9.09
N PRO A 84 -8.74 4.15 -9.19
CA PRO A 84 -10.06 3.61 -8.81
C PRO A 84 -10.57 2.45 -9.68
N ARG A 85 -9.91 2.16 -10.81
CA ARG A 85 -10.30 1.11 -11.77
C ARG A 85 -9.18 0.10 -12.02
N ASP A 86 -8.05 0.23 -11.32
CA ASP A 86 -6.95 -0.74 -11.45
C ASP A 86 -7.35 -2.03 -10.71
N PRO A 87 -7.31 -3.20 -11.38
CA PRO A 87 -7.80 -4.45 -10.79
C PRO A 87 -6.93 -4.94 -9.62
N GLU A 88 -5.63 -4.69 -9.64
CA GLU A 88 -4.71 -5.05 -8.54
C GLU A 88 -5.01 -4.22 -7.30
N VAL A 89 -5.27 -2.92 -7.50
CA VAL A 89 -5.68 -2.01 -6.42
C VAL A 89 -7.02 -2.40 -5.82
N LEU A 90 -8.03 -2.70 -6.66
CA LEU A 90 -9.34 -3.14 -6.18
C LEU A 90 -9.24 -4.46 -5.41
N TYR A 91 -8.43 -5.41 -5.89
CA TYR A 91 -8.19 -6.68 -5.22
C TYR A 91 -7.55 -6.47 -3.83
N ALA A 92 -6.44 -5.73 -3.78
CA ALA A 92 -5.73 -5.48 -2.53
C ALA A 92 -6.57 -4.68 -1.53
N SER A 93 -7.31 -3.68 -2.00
CA SER A 93 -8.19 -2.86 -1.16
C SER A 93 -9.34 -3.68 -0.57
N THR A 94 -9.95 -4.57 -1.36
CA THR A 94 -11.02 -5.46 -0.88
C THR A 94 -10.53 -6.34 0.28
N HIS A 95 -9.34 -6.92 0.17
CA HIS A 95 -8.75 -7.72 1.24
C HIS A 95 -8.46 -6.87 2.48
N ALA A 96 -7.81 -5.71 2.30
CA ALA A 96 -7.49 -4.83 3.42
C ALA A 96 -8.74 -4.33 4.16
N PHE A 97 -9.80 -3.93 3.45
CA PHE A 97 -11.06 -3.54 4.09
C PHE A 97 -11.74 -4.71 4.81
N SER A 98 -11.66 -5.92 4.25
CA SER A 98 -12.22 -7.12 4.87
C SER A 98 -11.48 -7.47 6.17
N ASP A 99 -10.14 -7.39 6.15
CA ASP A 99 -9.30 -7.60 7.34
C ASP A 99 -9.55 -6.53 8.41
N LEU A 100 -9.65 -5.25 8.03
CA LEU A 100 -9.98 -4.17 8.95
C LEU A 100 -11.38 -4.33 9.56
N SER A 101 -12.36 -4.76 8.75
CA SER A 101 -13.70 -5.11 9.22
C SER A 101 -13.63 -6.22 10.26
N LEU A 102 -12.94 -7.33 9.95
CA LEU A 102 -12.77 -8.46 10.87
C LEU A 102 -12.09 -8.03 12.18
N LEU A 103 -11.00 -7.25 12.11
CA LEU A 103 -10.30 -6.75 13.29
C LEU A 103 -11.21 -5.90 14.17
N THR A 104 -12.02 -5.03 13.56
CA THR A 104 -12.96 -4.16 14.27
C THR A 104 -14.10 -4.97 14.89
N SER A 105 -14.64 -5.96 14.17
CA SER A 105 -15.65 -6.89 14.67
C SER A 105 -15.16 -7.68 15.88
N GLN A 106 -13.92 -8.17 15.82
CA GLN A 106 -13.30 -8.85 16.96
C GLN A 106 -13.08 -7.90 18.14
N GLN A 107 -12.70 -6.65 17.88
CA GLN A 107 -12.58 -5.64 18.93
C GLN A 107 -13.92 -5.37 19.59
N LEU A 108 -15.00 -5.20 18.82
CA LEU A 108 -16.36 -5.05 19.36
C LEU A 108 -16.75 -6.23 20.26
N ALA A 109 -16.50 -7.47 19.80
CA ALA A 109 -16.79 -8.67 20.58
C ALA A 109 -15.97 -8.76 21.87
N ARG A 110 -14.71 -8.29 21.88
CA ARG A 110 -13.86 -8.26 23.08
C ARG A 110 -14.27 -7.18 24.08
N GLU A 111 -14.50 -5.96 23.59
CA GLU A 111 -14.74 -4.79 24.44
C GLU A 111 -16.20 -4.69 24.92
N ALA A 112 -17.15 -5.20 24.14
CA ALA A 112 -18.59 -5.11 24.43
C ALA A 112 -19.36 -6.40 24.08
N PRO A 113 -18.98 -7.55 24.66
CA PRO A 113 -19.47 -8.89 24.25
C PRO A 113 -20.99 -9.08 24.35
N PHE A 114 -21.67 -8.33 25.22
CA PHE A 114 -23.12 -8.42 25.43
C PHE A 114 -23.89 -7.22 24.85
N SER A 115 -23.23 -6.42 24.01
CA SER A 115 -23.88 -5.29 23.36
C SER A 115 -24.86 -5.76 22.30
N TYR A 116 -25.89 -4.95 22.07
CA TYR A 116 -26.82 -5.15 20.96
C TYR A 116 -26.09 -5.25 19.61
N GLN A 117 -25.02 -4.48 19.43
CA GLN A 117 -24.20 -4.46 18.22
C GLN A 117 -23.49 -5.80 17.95
N VAL A 118 -23.01 -6.51 18.98
CA VAL A 118 -22.46 -7.87 18.80
C VAL A 118 -23.54 -8.83 18.31
N HIS A 119 -24.76 -8.72 18.85
CA HIS A 119 -25.87 -9.56 18.39
C HIS A 119 -26.26 -9.27 16.94
N LEU A 120 -26.26 -8.00 16.51
CA LEU A 120 -26.47 -7.62 15.11
C LEU A 120 -25.41 -8.21 14.19
N LEU A 121 -24.12 -8.01 14.52
CA LEU A 121 -23.03 -8.49 13.67
C LEU A 121 -23.01 -10.02 13.53
N ASN A 122 -23.35 -10.73 14.61
CA ASN A 122 -23.52 -12.19 14.57
C ASN A 122 -24.73 -12.63 13.72
N ALA A 123 -25.80 -11.82 13.68
CA ALA A 123 -26.96 -12.09 12.84
C ALA A 123 -26.64 -11.86 11.35
N GLU A 124 -25.98 -10.75 11.00
CA GLU A 124 -25.52 -10.44 9.63
C GLU A 124 -24.66 -11.58 9.05
N ALA A 125 -23.82 -12.22 9.86
CA ALA A 125 -22.99 -13.35 9.43
C ALA A 125 -23.78 -14.61 9.00
N LEU A 126 -25.07 -14.69 9.33
CA LEU A 126 -25.96 -15.81 9.01
C LEU A 126 -26.97 -15.46 7.89
N GLU A 127 -26.98 -14.21 7.41
CA GLU A 127 -27.85 -13.74 6.33
C GLU A 127 -27.23 -14.06 4.95
N ILE A 128 -27.11 -15.36 4.64
CA ILE A 128 -26.62 -15.87 3.35
C ILE A 128 -27.77 -16.08 2.37
#